data_AF-A0A7M7N266-F1
#
_entry.id   AF-A0A7M7N266-F1
#
_cell.length_a   1.000
_cell.length_b   1.000
_cell.length_c   1.000
_cell.angle_alpha   90.00
_cell.angle_beta   90.00
_cell.angle_gamma   90.00
#
_symmetry.space_group_name_H-M   'P 1'
#
loop_
_entity.id
_entity.type
_entity.pdbx_description
1 polymer ?
#
loop_
_entity_poly.entity_id
_entity_poly.type
_entity_poly.pdbx_seq_one_letter_code
_entity_poly.pdbx_strand_id
1 'polypeptide(L)'
;MGLPLSGKIYHALVLIYYCSSYYYYCEHVYYPANKSDFRPQSYRYGGDTKFLTMWCWFFQIVYFFSCCVADVTEIVGVKSKMMHSLRDWVLSSVAFPIGLMVVGMFWILWSIDRELVYPKELDEIFPVWLNHVLHTNVLPILLMDMWLVRHKYPSRLLGITSLLFISALYMSWIFWLGYGVDIWVYPILRVLSGFKFALFIVVCAITPLPVYLLGELCINVFHGPNTMKEYRSKKAE
;
A
#
# COMPACT_ATOMS: atom_id res chain seq x y z
N MET A 1 -18.63 -17.51 10.47
CA MET A 1 -19.72 -16.54 10.23
C MET A 1 -19.21 -15.60 9.16
N GLY A 2 -19.96 -15.38 8.08
CA GLY A 2 -19.57 -14.42 7.04
C GLY A 2 -19.57 -12.99 7.59
N LEU A 3 -18.94 -12.07 6.87
CA LEU A 3 -18.92 -10.66 7.25
C LEU A 3 -20.36 -10.11 7.27
N PRO A 4 -20.78 -9.34 8.29
CA PRO A 4 -22.11 -8.72 8.30
C PRO A 4 -22.25 -7.73 7.14
N LEU A 5 -23.49 -7.42 6.75
CA LEU A 5 -23.79 -6.51 5.65
C LEU A 5 -23.08 -5.15 5.80
N SER A 6 -22.96 -4.62 7.02
CA SER A 6 -22.25 -3.38 7.31
C SER A 6 -20.78 -3.43 6.90
N GLY A 7 -20.09 -4.55 7.11
CA GLY A 7 -18.70 -4.73 6.67
C GLY A 7 -18.57 -4.81 5.14
N LYS A 8 -19.54 -5.43 4.47
CA LYS A 8 -19.58 -5.49 3.00
C LYS A 8 -19.83 -4.12 2.38
N ILE A 9 -20.72 -3.33 2.98
CA ILE A 9 -20.96 -1.93 2.62
C ILE A 9 -19.67 -1.10 2.83
N TYR A 10 -18.96 -1.31 3.93
CA TYR A 10 -17.68 -0.65 4.19
C TYR A 10 -16.67 -0.89 3.06
N HIS A 11 -16.44 -2.14 2.63
CA HIS A 11 -15.52 -2.42 1.53
C HIS A 11 -15.92 -1.71 0.23
N ALA A 12 -17.21 -1.73 -0.11
CA ALA A 12 -17.71 -1.07 -1.33
C ALA A 12 -17.53 0.46 -1.27
N LEU A 13 -17.83 1.09 -0.13
CA LEU A 13 -17.63 2.53 0.06
C LEU A 13 -16.16 2.92 -0.02
N VAL A 14 -15.25 2.12 0.56
CA VAL A 14 -13.81 2.37 0.49
C VAL A 14 -13.27 2.19 -0.93
N LEU A 15 -13.75 1.19 -1.67
CA LEU A 15 -13.40 1.03 -3.08
C LEU A 15 -13.85 2.24 -3.91
N ILE A 16 -15.09 2.70 -3.73
CA ILE A 16 -15.61 3.91 -4.39
C ILE A 16 -14.78 5.13 -4.00
N TYR A 17 -14.42 5.27 -2.73
CA TYR A 17 -13.57 6.35 -2.24
C TYR A 17 -12.21 6.39 -2.94
N TYR A 18 -11.50 5.26 -3.06
CA TYR A 18 -10.22 5.23 -3.77
C TYR A 18 -10.36 5.42 -5.29
N CYS A 19 -11.38 4.83 -5.92
CA CYS A 19 -11.60 4.99 -7.36
C CYS A 19 -12.01 6.42 -7.73
N SER A 20 -12.89 7.05 -6.95
CA SER A 20 -13.34 8.43 -7.18
C SER A 20 -12.24 9.45 -6.94
N SER A 21 -11.43 9.26 -5.89
CA SER A 21 -10.25 10.09 -5.67
C SER A 21 -9.20 9.92 -6.77
N TYR A 22 -9.03 8.70 -7.31
CA TYR A 22 -8.13 8.45 -8.43
C TYR A 22 -8.62 9.12 -9.71
N TYR A 23 -9.92 9.00 -9.99
CA TYR A 23 -10.56 9.73 -11.08
C TYR A 23 -10.34 11.24 -10.96
N TYR A 24 -10.59 11.81 -9.77
CA TYR A 24 -10.34 13.23 -9.51
C TYR A 24 -8.88 13.60 -9.77
N TYR A 25 -7.93 12.78 -9.30
CA TYR A 25 -6.52 12.99 -9.55
C TYR A 25 -6.21 13.04 -11.05
N CYS A 26 -6.72 12.09 -11.83
CA CYS A 26 -6.53 12.08 -13.28
C CYS A 26 -7.03 13.38 -13.92
N GLU A 27 -8.29 13.74 -13.65
CA GLU A 27 -8.98 14.87 -14.32
C GLU A 27 -8.48 16.24 -13.89
N HIS A 28 -8.22 16.43 -12.59
CA HIS A 28 -7.96 17.74 -12.00
C HIS A 28 -6.51 18.00 -11.63
N VAL A 29 -5.68 16.95 -11.55
CA VAL A 29 -4.27 17.09 -11.15
C VAL A 29 -3.36 16.64 -12.29
N TYR A 30 -3.47 15.40 -12.74
CA TYR A 30 -2.56 14.79 -13.70
C TYR A 30 -2.67 15.41 -15.10
N TYR A 31 -3.86 15.38 -15.72
CA TYR A 31 -4.02 15.88 -17.09
C TYR A 31 -3.76 17.38 -17.21
N PRO A 32 -4.23 18.26 -16.30
CA PRO A 32 -3.91 19.67 -16.33
C PRO A 32 -2.40 19.92 -16.20
N ALA A 33 -1.74 19.29 -15.22
CA ALA A 33 -0.30 19.44 -15.02
C ALA A 33 0.52 18.95 -16.22
N ASN A 34 0.04 17.95 -16.95
CA ASN A 34 0.69 17.41 -18.14
C ASN A 34 0.40 18.23 -19.41
N LYS A 35 -0.65 19.07 -19.43
CA LYS A 35 -0.94 20.01 -20.53
C LYS A 35 -0.19 21.33 -20.39
N SER A 36 0.08 21.77 -19.16
CA SER A 36 0.94 22.92 -18.88
C SER A 36 2.42 22.58 -19.07
N ASP A 37 3.23 23.55 -19.50
CA ASP A 37 4.72 23.47 -19.52
C ASP A 37 5.35 23.39 -18.11
N PHE A 38 4.53 23.21 -17.07
CA PHE A 38 4.94 23.13 -15.66
C PHE A 38 5.89 21.95 -15.36
N ARG A 39 5.87 20.89 -16.17
CA ARG A 39 6.76 19.73 -16.01
C ARG A 39 7.77 19.68 -17.17
N PRO A 40 9.09 19.77 -16.92
CA PRO A 40 10.10 19.61 -17.96
C PRO A 40 9.90 18.29 -18.74
N GLN A 41 10.20 18.29 -20.03
CA GLN A 41 10.04 17.12 -20.93
C GLN A 41 10.68 15.83 -20.36
N SER A 42 11.82 15.94 -19.66
CA SER A 42 12.51 14.84 -18.98
C SER A 42 11.71 14.22 -17.84
N TYR A 43 10.80 14.97 -17.21
CA TYR A 43 9.93 14.48 -16.13
C TYR A 43 8.68 13.74 -16.62
N ARG A 44 8.39 13.69 -17.93
CA ARG A 44 7.23 12.96 -18.47
C ARG A 44 7.44 11.45 -18.55
N TYR A 45 8.67 10.99 -18.80
CA TYR A 45 8.94 9.55 -18.92
C TYR A 45 8.70 8.84 -17.59
N GLY A 46 7.87 7.79 -17.61
CA GLY A 46 7.46 7.07 -16.40
C GLY A 46 6.30 7.70 -15.62
N GLY A 47 5.75 8.86 -16.04
CA GLY A 47 4.57 9.47 -15.40
C GLY A 47 4.68 9.60 -13.88
N ASP A 48 3.60 9.37 -13.14
CA ASP A 48 3.67 9.36 -11.67
C ASP A 48 3.89 7.96 -11.08
N THR A 49 3.99 6.92 -11.92
CA THR A 49 4.33 5.56 -11.47
C THR A 49 5.74 5.48 -10.90
N LYS A 50 6.52 6.55 -11.03
CA LYS A 50 7.81 6.75 -10.37
C LYS A 50 7.67 6.80 -8.84
N PHE A 51 6.53 7.25 -8.32
CA PHE A 51 6.33 7.44 -6.89
C PHE A 51 5.68 6.21 -6.26
N LEU A 52 6.25 5.73 -5.15
CA LEU A 52 5.72 4.59 -4.39
C LEU A 52 4.28 4.85 -3.92
N THR A 53 3.91 6.10 -3.64
CA THR A 53 2.55 6.50 -3.29
C THR A 53 1.53 6.08 -4.36
N MET A 54 1.87 6.16 -5.65
CA MET A 54 0.97 5.75 -6.73
C MET A 54 0.80 4.22 -6.78
N TRP A 55 1.86 3.47 -6.51
CA TRP A 55 1.78 2.02 -6.37
C TRP A 55 0.94 1.63 -5.16
N CYS A 56 1.15 2.30 -4.03
CA CYS A 56 0.34 2.11 -2.82
C CYS A 56 -1.14 2.30 -3.11
N TRP A 57 -1.50 3.40 -3.77
CA TRP A 57 -2.89 3.70 -4.13
C TRP A 57 -3.50 2.62 -5.03
N PHE A 58 -2.77 2.19 -6.06
CA PHE A 58 -3.18 1.08 -6.92
C PHE A 58 -3.42 -0.21 -6.10
N PHE A 59 -2.51 -0.55 -5.18
CA PHE A 59 -2.66 -1.72 -4.33
C PHE A 59 -3.83 -1.61 -3.36
N GLN A 60 -4.17 -0.42 -2.86
CA GLN A 60 -5.40 -0.22 -2.08
C GLN A 60 -6.64 -0.52 -2.91
N ILE A 61 -6.69 -0.05 -4.17
CA ILE A 61 -7.80 -0.34 -5.08
C ILE A 61 -7.90 -1.85 -5.35
N VAL A 62 -6.79 -2.51 -5.69
CA VAL A 62 -6.74 -3.96 -5.92
C VAL A 62 -7.21 -4.73 -4.68
N TYR A 63 -6.79 -4.27 -3.49
CA TYR A 63 -7.18 -4.88 -2.24
C TYR A 63 -8.70 -4.77 -2.00
N PHE A 64 -9.26 -3.57 -1.97
CA PHE A 64 -10.69 -3.39 -1.70
C PHE A 64 -11.57 -3.93 -2.83
N PHE A 65 -11.07 -4.00 -4.06
CA PHE A 65 -11.70 -4.75 -5.14
C PHE A 65 -11.76 -6.25 -4.82
N SER A 66 -10.66 -6.85 -4.36
CA SER A 66 -10.65 -8.26 -3.94
C SER A 66 -11.60 -8.54 -2.77
N CYS A 67 -11.75 -7.59 -1.85
CA CYS A 67 -12.75 -7.65 -0.78
C CYS A 67 -14.18 -7.68 -1.34
N CYS A 68 -14.50 -6.74 -2.25
CA CYS A 68 -15.82 -6.68 -2.88
C CYS A 68 -16.13 -7.95 -3.68
N VAL A 69 -15.17 -8.51 -4.41
CA VAL A 69 -15.33 -9.78 -5.13
C VAL A 69 -15.64 -10.91 -4.14
N ALA A 70 -14.89 -11.02 -3.05
CA ALA A 70 -15.16 -12.02 -2.02
C ALA A 70 -16.57 -11.85 -1.41
N ASP A 71 -16.98 -10.62 -1.12
CA ASP A 71 -18.30 -10.33 -0.55
C ASP A 71 -19.45 -10.67 -1.50
N VAL A 72 -19.32 -10.32 -2.78
CA VAL A 72 -20.31 -10.66 -3.81
C VAL A 72 -20.41 -12.17 -3.96
N THR A 73 -19.29 -12.91 -3.98
CA THR A 73 -19.31 -14.38 -4.05
C THR A 73 -20.08 -14.99 -2.88
N GLU A 74 -19.89 -14.48 -1.66
CA GLU A 74 -20.66 -14.92 -0.50
C GLU A 74 -22.16 -14.58 -0.62
N ILE A 75 -22.51 -13.39 -1.10
CA ILE A 75 -23.91 -12.93 -1.25
C ILE A 75 -24.66 -13.84 -2.23
N VAL A 76 -24.02 -14.21 -3.34
CA VAL A 76 -24.63 -15.12 -4.34
C VAL A 76 -24.54 -16.60 -3.94
N GLY A 77 -24.09 -16.90 -2.72
CA GLY A 77 -24.02 -18.26 -2.18
C GLY A 77 -22.80 -19.08 -2.58
N VAL A 78 -21.82 -18.49 -3.28
CA VAL A 78 -20.59 -19.15 -3.72
C VAL A 78 -19.49 -18.97 -2.67
N LYS A 79 -19.20 -20.01 -1.89
CA LYS A 79 -18.10 -20.00 -0.92
C LYS A 79 -16.77 -20.30 -1.61
N SER A 80 -15.99 -19.27 -1.95
CA SER A 80 -14.69 -19.43 -2.60
C SER A 80 -13.51 -19.22 -1.65
N LYS A 81 -12.89 -20.34 -1.20
CA LYS A 81 -11.65 -20.29 -0.41
C LYS A 81 -10.52 -19.55 -1.13
N MET A 82 -10.46 -19.66 -2.45
CA MET A 82 -9.47 -18.99 -3.29
C MET A 82 -9.61 -17.47 -3.20
N MET A 83 -10.84 -16.93 -3.28
CA MET A 83 -11.06 -15.48 -3.19
C MET A 83 -10.65 -14.91 -1.83
N HIS A 84 -11.02 -15.58 -0.73
CA HIS A 84 -10.58 -15.15 0.59
C HIS A 84 -9.06 -15.25 0.77
N SER A 85 -8.44 -16.31 0.23
CA SER A 85 -6.99 -16.48 0.32
C SER A 85 -6.24 -15.44 -0.51
N LEU A 86 -6.74 -15.08 -1.70
CA LEU A 86 -6.19 -14.00 -2.51
C LEU A 86 -6.32 -12.66 -1.81
N ARG A 87 -7.52 -12.31 -1.30
CA ARG A 87 -7.76 -11.09 -0.52
C ARG A 87 -6.78 -10.98 0.66
N ASP A 88 -6.68 -12.04 1.46
CA ASP A 88 -5.83 -12.04 2.64
C ASP A 88 -4.34 -11.95 2.27
N TRP A 89 -3.93 -12.57 1.16
CA TRP A 89 -2.57 -12.42 0.63
C TRP A 89 -2.29 -10.99 0.15
N VAL A 90 -3.20 -10.38 -0.62
CA VAL A 90 -3.06 -8.99 -1.09
C VAL A 90 -2.96 -8.02 0.09
N LEU A 91 -3.81 -8.17 1.11
CA LEU A 91 -3.70 -7.37 2.34
C LEU A 91 -2.32 -7.50 2.97
N SER A 92 -1.99 -8.74 3.36
CA SER A 92 -0.85 -9.04 4.24
C SER A 92 0.50 -8.81 3.58
N SER A 93 0.58 -9.03 2.28
CA SER A 93 1.84 -9.08 1.54
C SER A 93 2.08 -7.83 0.70
N VAL A 94 1.04 -7.00 0.49
CA VAL A 94 1.10 -5.85 -0.42
C VAL A 94 0.48 -4.60 0.20
N ALA A 95 -0.84 -4.57 0.37
CA ALA A 95 -1.58 -3.34 0.69
C ALA A 95 -1.23 -2.78 2.07
N PHE A 96 -1.16 -3.63 3.10
CA PHE A 96 -0.80 -3.21 4.45
C PHE A 96 0.68 -2.82 4.57
N PRO A 97 1.65 -3.67 4.15
CA PRO A 97 3.06 -3.30 4.25
C PRO A 97 3.44 -2.01 3.51
N ILE A 98 2.97 -1.86 2.27
CA ILE A 98 3.27 -0.68 1.44
C ILE A 98 2.54 0.55 1.98
N GLY A 99 1.27 0.39 2.40
CA GLY A 99 0.50 1.46 3.03
C GLY A 99 1.18 2.00 4.29
N LEU A 100 1.61 1.11 5.18
CA LEU A 100 2.35 1.48 6.37
C LEU A 100 3.65 2.22 6.04
N MET A 101 4.40 1.72 5.05
CA MET A 101 5.67 2.34 4.64
C MET A 101 5.45 3.75 4.07
N VAL A 102 4.49 3.93 3.16
CA VAL A 102 4.19 5.22 2.54
C VAL A 102 3.72 6.24 3.58
N VAL A 103 2.76 5.87 4.43
CA VAL A 103 2.26 6.75 5.50
C VAL A 103 3.39 7.09 6.48
N GLY A 104 4.14 6.10 6.95
CA GLY A 104 5.22 6.29 7.90
C GLY A 104 6.34 7.18 7.35
N MET A 105 6.86 6.85 6.17
CA MET A 105 7.93 7.65 5.53
C MET A 105 7.47 9.07 5.25
N PHE A 106 6.26 9.26 4.74
CA PHE A 106 5.74 10.59 4.46
C PHE A 106 5.71 11.46 5.71
N TRP A 107 5.08 11.00 6.79
CA TRP A 107 4.94 11.82 8.00
C TRP A 107 6.25 12.01 8.76
N ILE A 108 7.14 11.02 8.75
CA ILE A 108 8.49 11.17 9.33
C ILE A 108 9.24 12.27 8.58
N LEU A 109 9.33 12.18 7.25
CA LEU A 109 10.04 13.19 6.45
C LEU A 109 9.39 14.55 6.58
N TRP A 110 8.06 14.62 6.49
CA TRP A 110 7.31 15.86 6.67
C TRP A 110 7.61 16.55 8.01
N SER A 111 7.69 15.76 9.10
CA SER A 111 7.95 16.29 10.44
C SER A 111 9.37 16.81 10.63
N ILE A 112 10.33 16.29 9.87
CA ILE A 112 11.72 16.77 9.86
C ILE A 112 11.83 18.03 9.02
N ASP A 113 11.41 17.93 7.76
CA ASP A 113 11.31 19.04 6.82
C ASP A 113 10.35 18.64 5.68
N ARG A 114 9.23 19.35 5.62
CA ARG A 114 8.18 19.18 4.61
C ARG A 114 8.74 19.18 3.18
N GLU A 115 9.72 20.04 2.89
CA GLU A 115 10.28 20.22 1.54
C GLU A 115 10.96 18.94 1.02
N LEU A 116 11.31 17.98 1.90
CA LEU A 116 11.91 16.70 1.53
C LEU A 116 10.94 15.75 0.81
N VAL A 117 9.63 15.89 1.03
CA VAL A 117 8.63 14.94 0.55
C VAL A 117 7.44 15.61 -0.14
N TYR A 118 7.10 16.84 0.25
CA TYR A 118 5.95 17.55 -0.29
C TYR A 118 6.19 19.07 -0.30
N PRO A 119 6.93 19.58 -1.29
CA PRO A 119 7.26 21.00 -1.41
C PRO A 119 6.03 21.91 -1.43
N LYS A 120 6.19 23.18 -1.04
CA LYS A 120 5.07 24.14 -0.97
C LYS A 120 4.40 24.39 -2.31
N GLU A 121 5.13 24.30 -3.40
CA GLU A 121 4.60 24.47 -4.76
C GLU A 121 3.52 23.43 -5.09
N LEU A 122 3.53 22.27 -4.41
CA LEU A 122 2.49 21.26 -4.57
C LEU A 122 1.15 21.68 -3.96
N ASP A 123 1.08 22.64 -3.05
CA ASP A 123 -0.19 23.12 -2.47
C ASP A 123 -1.10 23.77 -3.54
N GLU A 124 -0.52 24.34 -4.59
CA GLU A 124 -1.27 24.97 -5.68
C GLU A 124 -1.90 23.95 -6.63
N ILE A 125 -1.34 22.73 -6.66
CA ILE A 125 -1.70 21.69 -7.63
C ILE A 125 -2.50 20.57 -6.96
N PHE A 126 -2.14 20.22 -5.73
CA PHE A 126 -2.58 19.02 -5.06
C PHE A 126 -3.46 19.39 -3.85
N PRO A 127 -4.78 19.13 -3.91
CA PRO A 127 -5.66 19.56 -2.83
C PRO A 127 -5.38 18.76 -1.55
N VAL A 128 -5.51 19.44 -0.41
CA VAL A 128 -5.20 18.91 0.93
C VAL A 128 -5.92 17.58 1.20
N TRP A 129 -7.20 17.46 0.81
CA TRP A 129 -7.95 16.23 1.02
C TRP A 129 -7.35 15.04 0.26
N LEU A 130 -6.84 15.28 -0.97
CA LEU A 130 -6.24 14.24 -1.78
C LEU A 130 -4.88 13.84 -1.21
N ASN A 131 -4.13 14.80 -0.65
CA ASN A 131 -2.91 14.49 0.08
C ASN A 131 -3.19 13.54 1.26
N HIS A 132 -4.27 13.77 2.01
CA HIS A 132 -4.67 12.86 3.09
C HIS A 132 -5.15 11.49 2.59
N VAL A 133 -5.82 11.41 1.43
CA VAL A 133 -6.17 10.12 0.80
C VAL A 133 -4.93 9.26 0.62
N LEU A 134 -3.84 9.87 0.17
CA LEU A 134 -2.60 9.17 -0.20
C LEU A 134 -1.67 8.89 0.98
N HIS A 135 -1.60 9.79 1.95
CA HIS A 135 -0.56 9.76 2.96
C HIS A 135 -1.07 9.64 4.40
N THR A 136 -2.39 9.63 4.63
CA THR A 136 -2.96 9.52 5.99
C THR A 136 -4.00 8.42 6.07
N ASN A 137 -5.04 8.52 5.25
CA ASN A 137 -6.26 7.72 5.37
C ASN A 137 -6.01 6.23 5.09
N VAL A 138 -4.96 5.90 4.33
CA VAL A 138 -4.54 4.54 4.02
C VAL A 138 -4.45 3.66 5.27
N LEU A 139 -3.74 4.10 6.29
CA LEU A 139 -3.48 3.26 7.46
C LEU A 139 -4.71 3.07 8.35
N PRO A 140 -5.48 4.11 8.75
CA PRO A 140 -6.73 3.92 9.49
C PRO A 140 -7.76 3.07 8.76
N ILE A 141 -7.89 3.21 7.43
CA ILE A 141 -8.80 2.40 6.61
C ILE A 141 -8.39 0.92 6.65
N LEU A 142 -7.11 0.61 6.46
CA LEU A 142 -6.62 -0.76 6.55
C LEU A 142 -6.76 -1.35 7.96
N LEU A 143 -6.49 -0.56 9.00
CA LEU A 143 -6.64 -1.01 10.39
C LEU A 143 -8.10 -1.28 10.76
N MET A 144 -9.02 -0.44 10.28
CA MET A 144 -10.46 -0.65 10.44
C MET A 144 -10.90 -1.95 9.76
N ASP A 145 -10.42 -2.19 8.55
CA ASP A 145 -10.68 -3.42 7.81
C ASP A 145 -10.16 -4.66 8.55
N MET A 146 -8.90 -4.62 9.02
CA MET A 146 -8.27 -5.65 9.84
C MET A 146 -9.01 -5.88 11.17
N TRP A 147 -9.68 -4.87 11.71
CA TRP A 147 -10.50 -5.00 12.91
C TRP A 147 -11.86 -5.65 12.59
N LEU A 148 -12.50 -5.30 11.47
CA LEU A 148 -13.77 -5.87 11.03
C LEU A 148 -13.64 -7.32 10.56
N VAL A 149 -12.55 -7.65 9.86
CA VAL A 149 -12.36 -8.93 9.19
C VAL A 149 -11.16 -9.64 9.80
N ARG A 150 -11.36 -10.88 10.25
CA ARG A 150 -10.24 -11.73 10.66
C ARG A 150 -9.54 -12.31 9.44
N HIS A 151 -8.53 -11.61 8.94
CA HIS A 151 -7.69 -12.09 7.85
C HIS A 151 -6.79 -13.25 8.28
N LYS A 152 -6.64 -14.24 7.40
CA LYS A 152 -5.68 -15.32 7.58
C LYS A 152 -4.40 -14.98 6.84
N TYR A 153 -3.40 -14.50 7.57
CA TYR A 153 -2.08 -14.26 7.01
C TYR A 153 -1.51 -15.55 6.39
N PRO A 154 -0.88 -15.47 5.21
CA PRO A 154 -0.19 -16.60 4.61
C PRO A 154 1.02 -17.00 5.45
N SER A 155 1.71 -18.08 5.05
CA SER A 155 2.98 -18.43 5.68
C SER A 155 3.95 -17.24 5.60
N ARG A 156 4.72 -17.00 6.67
CA ARG A 156 5.67 -15.88 6.72
C ARG A 156 6.63 -15.88 5.53
N LEU A 157 7.07 -17.06 5.10
CA LEU A 157 7.91 -17.19 3.91
C LEU A 157 7.21 -16.62 2.67
N LEU A 158 5.98 -17.06 2.36
CA LEU A 158 5.25 -16.58 1.20
C LEU A 158 4.97 -15.08 1.26
N GLY A 159 4.55 -14.57 2.43
CA GLY A 159 4.23 -13.15 2.60
C GLY A 159 5.46 -12.25 2.47
N ILE A 160 6.56 -12.61 3.12
CA ILE A 160 7.81 -11.84 3.09
C ILE A 160 8.46 -11.92 1.70
N THR A 161 8.49 -13.09 1.05
CA THR A 161 9.05 -13.20 -0.31
C THR A 161 8.22 -12.41 -1.32
N SER A 162 6.89 -12.39 -1.17
CA SER A 162 6.01 -11.56 -2.01
C SER A 162 6.32 -10.07 -1.84
N LEU A 163 6.47 -9.61 -0.60
CA LEU A 163 6.81 -8.22 -0.30
C LEU A 163 8.20 -7.84 -0.82
N LEU A 164 9.20 -8.73 -0.67
CA LEU A 164 10.54 -8.55 -1.23
C LEU A 164 10.51 -8.47 -2.75
N PHE A 165 9.73 -9.33 -3.40
CA PHE A 165 9.58 -9.32 -4.85
C PHE A 165 9.01 -7.99 -5.34
N ILE A 166 7.92 -7.51 -4.74
CA ILE A 166 7.32 -6.21 -5.10
C ILE A 166 8.28 -5.05 -4.81
N SER A 167 9.00 -5.10 -3.68
CA SER A 167 10.02 -4.10 -3.34
C SER A 167 11.14 -4.08 -4.39
N ALA A 168 11.59 -5.25 -4.85
CA ALA A 168 12.60 -5.37 -5.89
C ALA A 168 12.11 -4.86 -7.25
N LEU A 169 10.83 -5.10 -7.59
CA LEU A 169 10.22 -4.53 -8.81
C LEU A 169 10.23 -3.00 -8.79
N TYR A 170 9.78 -2.41 -7.69
CA TYR A 170 9.80 -0.95 -7.53
C TYR A 170 11.24 -0.40 -7.54
N MET A 171 12.16 -1.06 -6.84
CA MET A 171 13.58 -0.68 -6.80
C MET A 171 14.20 -0.72 -8.20
N SER A 172 13.93 -1.78 -8.95
CA SER A 172 14.41 -1.94 -10.34
C SER A 172 13.86 -0.83 -11.22
N TRP A 173 12.59 -0.44 -11.03
CA TRP A 173 11.98 0.66 -11.76
C TRP A 173 12.66 2.00 -11.47
N ILE A 174 12.86 2.38 -10.20
CA ILE A 174 13.50 3.65 -9.87
C ILE A 174 15.00 3.67 -10.21
N PHE A 175 15.68 2.53 -10.19
CA PHE A 175 17.07 2.42 -10.66
C PHE A 175 17.16 2.50 -12.18
N TRP A 176 16.23 1.89 -12.93
CA TRP A 176 16.15 2.12 -14.37
C TRP A 176 15.93 3.59 -14.68
N LEU A 177 15.04 4.27 -13.94
CA LEU A 177 14.84 5.71 -14.08
C LEU A 177 16.13 6.50 -13.80
N GLY A 178 16.81 6.23 -12.69
CA GLY A 178 18.03 6.94 -12.30
C GLY A 178 19.24 6.68 -13.22
N TYR A 179 19.56 5.42 -13.48
CA TYR A 179 20.75 5.05 -14.25
C TYR A 179 20.51 5.01 -15.76
N GLY A 180 19.31 4.64 -16.21
CA GLY A 180 18.98 4.48 -17.62
C GLY A 180 18.57 5.78 -18.32
N VAL A 181 17.87 6.68 -17.62
CA VAL A 181 17.31 7.91 -18.19
C VAL A 181 17.59 9.18 -17.36
N ASP A 182 18.49 9.11 -16.37
CA ASP A 182 18.90 10.20 -15.46
C ASP A 182 17.74 10.89 -14.71
N ILE A 183 16.69 10.14 -14.39
CA ILE A 183 15.56 10.59 -13.57
C ILE A 183 15.69 10.03 -12.16
N TRP A 184 16.23 10.83 -11.25
CA TRP A 184 16.40 10.46 -9.84
C TRP A 184 15.16 10.84 -9.02
N VAL A 185 14.21 9.91 -8.92
CA VAL A 185 12.98 10.07 -8.12
C VAL A 185 13.31 10.44 -6.66
N TYR A 186 14.35 9.82 -6.12
CA TYR A 186 14.88 10.12 -4.79
C TYR A 186 16.32 10.61 -4.93
N PRO A 187 16.60 11.92 -4.78
CA PRO A 187 17.93 12.49 -5.00
C PRO A 187 19.04 11.84 -4.18
N ILE A 188 18.72 11.31 -2.98
CA ILE A 188 19.67 10.58 -2.15
C ILE A 188 20.30 9.40 -2.88
N LEU A 189 19.57 8.70 -3.75
CA LEU A 189 20.07 7.54 -4.49
C LEU A 189 21.18 7.92 -5.47
N ARG A 190 21.22 9.18 -5.93
CA ARG A 190 22.27 9.68 -6.85
C ARG A 190 23.64 9.78 -6.17
N VAL A 191 23.64 10.04 -4.86
CA VAL A 191 24.87 10.30 -4.08
C VAL A 191 25.31 9.08 -3.27
N LEU A 192 24.49 8.02 -3.20
CA LEU A 192 24.86 6.77 -2.56
C LEU A 192 25.84 5.99 -3.46
N SER A 193 27.03 5.72 -2.94
CA SER A 193 28.03 4.89 -3.60
C SER A 193 28.78 4.00 -2.59
N GLY A 194 29.44 2.96 -3.10
CA GLY A 194 30.25 2.04 -2.29
C GLY A 194 29.48 1.47 -1.09
N PHE A 195 30.05 1.65 0.10
CA PHE A 195 29.49 1.13 1.35
C PHE A 195 28.08 1.67 1.67
N LYS A 196 27.80 2.95 1.42
CA LYS A 196 26.50 3.55 1.72
C LYS A 196 25.38 2.96 0.86
N PHE A 197 25.68 2.67 -0.41
CA PHE A 197 24.75 2.00 -1.30
C PHE A 197 24.50 0.55 -0.86
N ALA A 198 25.55 -0.20 -0.52
CA ALA A 198 25.40 -1.55 0.01
C ALA A 198 24.54 -1.59 1.30
N LEU A 199 24.77 -0.64 2.21
CA LEU A 199 23.96 -0.50 3.43
C LEU A 199 22.49 -0.19 3.11
N PHE A 200 22.21 0.70 2.16
CA PHE A 200 20.85 1.00 1.71
C PHE A 200 20.11 -0.25 1.21
N ILE A 201 20.77 -1.06 0.37
CA ILE A 201 20.19 -2.32 -0.13
C ILE A 201 19.90 -3.30 1.01
N VAL A 202 20.82 -3.44 1.97
CA VAL A 202 20.62 -4.31 3.15
C VAL A 202 19.42 -3.84 3.97
N VAL A 203 19.28 -2.54 4.21
CA VAL A 203 18.12 -1.97 4.92
C VAL A 203 16.84 -2.31 4.16
N CYS A 204 16.77 -2.03 2.85
CA CYS A 204 15.60 -2.36 2.03
C CYS A 204 15.24 -3.85 2.04
N ALA A 205 16.22 -4.75 2.14
CA ALA A 205 15.99 -6.20 2.21
C ALA A 205 15.48 -6.67 3.58
N ILE A 206 15.86 -5.98 4.67
CA ILE A 206 15.48 -6.36 6.03
C ILE A 206 14.14 -5.74 6.45
N THR A 207 13.86 -4.49 6.03
CA THR A 207 12.65 -3.74 6.40
C THR A 207 11.31 -4.48 6.18
N PRO A 208 11.11 -5.29 5.13
CA PRO A 208 9.90 -6.10 4.94
C PRO A 208 9.52 -6.99 6.14
N LEU A 209 10.50 -7.53 6.86
CA LEU A 209 10.28 -8.45 7.97
C LEU A 209 9.48 -7.82 9.13
N PRO A 210 9.95 -6.75 9.80
CA PRO A 210 9.20 -6.14 10.90
C PRO A 210 7.84 -5.61 10.45
N VAL A 211 7.73 -5.11 9.22
CA VAL A 211 6.47 -4.60 8.66
C VAL A 211 5.43 -5.71 8.53
N TYR A 212 5.82 -6.87 7.97
CA TYR A 212 4.93 -8.02 7.86
C TYR A 212 4.50 -8.55 9.24
N LEU A 213 5.46 -8.67 10.16
CA LEU A 213 5.20 -9.13 11.53
C LEU A 213 4.27 -8.18 12.30
N LEU A 214 4.37 -6.87 12.06
CA LEU A 214 3.48 -5.90 12.67
C LEU A 214 2.03 -6.08 12.18
N GLY A 215 1.83 -6.37 10.90
CA GLY A 215 0.50 -6.69 10.37
C GLY A 215 -0.08 -7.95 11.01
N GLU A 216 0.73 -9.01 11.15
CA GLU A 216 0.33 -10.23 11.86
C GLU A 216 -0.01 -9.95 13.34
N LEU A 217 0.77 -9.09 14.00
CA LEU A 217 0.50 -8.64 15.37
C LEU A 217 -0.84 -7.89 15.46
N CYS A 218 -1.14 -6.96 14.55
CA CYS A 218 -2.42 -6.25 14.51
C CYS A 218 -3.61 -7.22 14.47
N ILE A 219 -3.57 -8.24 13.60
CA ILE A 219 -4.62 -9.27 13.54
C ILE A 219 -4.75 -10.03 14.86
N ASN A 220 -3.62 -10.42 15.46
CA ASN A 220 -3.61 -11.14 16.73
C ASN A 220 -4.13 -10.28 17.89
N VAL A 221 -3.88 -8.97 17.90
CA VAL A 221 -4.40 -8.04 18.89
C VAL A 221 -5.91 -7.86 18.73
N PHE A 222 -6.41 -7.67 17.50
CA PHE A 222 -7.83 -7.42 17.26
C PHE A 222 -8.71 -8.66 17.48
N HIS A 223 -8.22 -9.85 17.12
CA HIS A 223 -9.05 -11.05 17.13
C HIS A 223 -8.54 -12.16 18.05
N GLY A 224 -7.40 -11.98 18.72
CA GLY A 224 -6.71 -13.02 19.50
C GLY A 224 -5.88 -13.98 18.63
N PRO A 225 -4.88 -14.67 19.20
CA PRO A 225 -3.96 -15.53 18.45
C PRO A 225 -4.66 -16.78 17.88
N ASN A 226 -4.20 -17.23 16.70
CA ASN A 226 -4.75 -18.42 16.01
C ASN A 226 -4.70 -19.70 16.88
N THR A 227 -3.64 -19.86 17.69
CA THR A 227 -3.39 -21.03 18.55
C THR A 227 -4.46 -21.24 19.63
N MET A 228 -5.07 -20.16 20.13
CA MET A 228 -6.10 -20.24 21.18
C MET A 228 -7.43 -20.83 20.67
N LYS A 229 -7.71 -20.75 19.36
CA LYS A 229 -8.88 -21.39 18.75
C LYS A 229 -8.63 -22.85 18.38
N GLU A 230 -7.45 -23.20 17.87
CA GLU A 230 -7.07 -24.60 17.62
C GLU A 230 -7.02 -25.42 18.93
N TYR A 231 -6.57 -24.80 20.03
CA TYR A 231 -6.62 -25.43 21.35
C TYR A 231 -8.07 -25.63 21.85
N ARG A 232 -8.97 -24.65 21.62
CA ARG A 232 -10.38 -24.75 22.01
C ARG A 232 -11.17 -25.72 21.14
N SER A 233 -10.88 -25.83 19.85
CA SER A 233 -11.53 -26.81 18.96
C SER A 233 -11.11 -28.23 19.29
N LYS A 234 -9.82 -28.47 19.57
CA LYS A 234 -9.30 -29.78 20.00
C LYS A 234 -9.79 -30.25 21.38
N LYS A 235 -10.32 -29.34 22.21
CA LYS A 235 -10.90 -29.66 23.53
C LYS A 235 -12.42 -29.84 23.47
N ALA A 236 -13.04 -29.48 22.35
CA ALA A 236 -14.48 -29.63 22.12
C ALA A 236 -14.82 -30.87 21.26
N GLU A 237 -13.80 -31.60 20.81
CA GLU A 237 -13.85 -32.96 20.26
C GLU A 237 -13.54 -33.98 21.37
#